data_AF-A0A1E5GU42-F1
#
_entry.id   AF-A0A1E5GU42-F1
#
_cell.length_a   1.000
_cell.length_b   1.000
_cell.length_c   1.000
_cell.angle_alpha   90.00
_cell.angle_beta   90.00
_cell.angle_gamma   90.00
#
_symmetry.space_group_name_H-M   'P 1'
#
loop_
_entity.id
_entity.type
_entity.pdbx_description
1 polymer ?
#
loop_
_entity_poly.entity_id
_entity_poly.type
_entity_poly.pdbx_seq_one_letter_code
_entity_poly.pdbx_strand_id
1 'polypeptide(L)'
;MIVFNYLDQFVADADHKAIYVLALICGAMIIDFLSGTLAAKINPAIEFKSKVGINGILRKVASMVLLMFFIPLAPLIPGGAGVGLIYVLYVGYLLMELKSILENYKKMGIGTELFEDFLKNIKNEKGDNDE
;
A
#
# COMPACT_ATOMS: atom_id res chain seq x y z
N MET A 1 18.18 1.65 -19.68
CA MET A 1 18.25 0.18 -19.81
C MET A 1 18.84 -0.51 -18.57
N ILE A 2 19.94 -0.02 -17.96
CA ILE A 2 20.55 -0.67 -16.77
C ILE A 2 19.58 -0.82 -15.59
N VAL A 3 18.85 0.25 -15.24
CA VAL A 3 17.88 0.22 -14.14
C VAL A 3 16.74 -0.78 -14.42
N PHE A 4 16.20 -0.79 -15.64
CA PHE A 4 15.14 -1.72 -16.03
C PHE A 4 15.63 -3.18 -16.03
N ASN A 5 16.82 -3.45 -16.58
CA ASN A 5 17.42 -4.79 -16.53
C ASN A 5 17.71 -5.28 -15.11
N TYR A 6 17.97 -4.37 -14.17
CA TYR A 6 18.16 -4.70 -12.75
C TYR A 6 16.81 -5.01 -12.08
N LEU A 7 15.75 -4.27 -12.43
CA LEU A 7 14.39 -4.53 -11.97
C LEU A 7 13.82 -5.85 -12.53
N ASP A 8 14.15 -6.21 -13.78
CA ASP A 8 13.69 -7.45 -14.41
C ASP A 8 14.16 -8.71 -13.66
N GLN A 9 15.29 -8.64 -12.96
CA GLN A 9 15.82 -9.75 -12.15
C GLN A 9 14.92 -10.06 -10.95
N PHE A 10 14.26 -9.03 -10.39
CA PHE A 10 13.31 -9.18 -9.29
C PHE A 10 11.92 -9.66 -9.76
N VAL A 11 11.69 -9.75 -11.07
CA VAL A 11 10.43 -10.23 -11.66
C VAL A 11 10.58 -11.66 -12.21
N ALA A 12 11.76 -12.26 -12.10
CA ALA A 12 12.08 -13.55 -12.73
C ALA A 12 11.27 -14.74 -12.17
N ASP A 13 10.97 -14.77 -10.88
CA ASP A 13 10.24 -15.87 -10.22
C ASP A 13 9.14 -15.33 -9.27
N ALA A 14 8.11 -16.13 -8.99
CA ALA A 14 6.94 -15.74 -8.19
C ALA A 14 7.32 -15.22 -6.80
N ASP A 15 8.32 -15.84 -6.16
CA ASP A 15 8.83 -15.43 -4.85
C ASP A 15 9.53 -14.05 -4.92
N HIS A 16 10.28 -13.82 -5.99
CA HIS A 16 10.96 -12.54 -6.22
C HIS A 16 9.94 -11.43 -6.51
N LYS A 17 8.85 -11.74 -7.23
CA LYS A 17 7.73 -10.80 -7.46
C LYS A 17 7.05 -10.41 -6.14
N ALA A 18 6.83 -11.37 -5.23
CA ALA A 18 6.24 -11.07 -3.93
C ALA A 18 7.14 -10.10 -3.12
N ILE A 19 8.45 -10.35 -3.10
CA ILE A 19 9.44 -9.47 -2.45
C ILE A 19 9.47 -8.09 -3.11
N TYR A 20 9.39 -8.02 -4.44
CA TYR A 20 9.34 -6.75 -5.17
C TYR A 20 8.13 -5.91 -4.78
N VAL A 21 6.93 -6.52 -4.73
CA VAL A 21 5.72 -5.82 -4.33
C VAL A 21 5.78 -5.39 -2.86
N LEU A 22 6.37 -6.21 -1.96
CA LEU A 22 6.64 -5.79 -0.58
C LEU A 22 7.53 -4.56 -0.50
N ALA A 23 8.57 -4.46 -1.34
CA ALA A 23 9.43 -3.29 -1.38
C ALA A 23 8.63 -2.03 -1.80
N LEU A 24 7.73 -2.15 -2.78
CA LEU A 24 6.82 -1.06 -3.16
C LEU A 24 5.88 -0.66 -2.02
N ILE A 25 5.33 -1.64 -1.29
CA ILE A 25 4.50 -1.40 -0.10
C ILE A 25 5.29 -0.65 0.97
N CYS A 26 6.53 -1.07 1.25
CA CYS A 26 7.42 -0.35 2.18
C CYS A 26 7.66 1.09 1.73
N GLY A 27 7.91 1.31 0.44
CA GLY A 27 8.05 2.67 -0.13
C GLY A 27 6.80 3.51 0.10
N ALA A 28 5.62 2.97 -0.20
CA ALA A 28 4.34 3.64 0.04
C ALA A 28 4.12 3.95 1.53
N MET A 29 4.43 3.00 2.43
CA MET A 29 4.33 3.20 3.87
C MET A 29 5.21 4.35 4.38
N ILE A 30 6.42 4.50 3.84
CA ILE A 30 7.35 5.59 4.18
C ILE A 30 6.76 6.93 3.73
N ILE A 31 6.29 7.01 2.48
CA ILE A 31 5.66 8.22 1.94
C ILE A 31 4.41 8.58 2.75
N ASP A 32 3.58 7.60 3.12
CA ASP A 32 2.41 7.80 3.97
C ASP A 32 2.78 8.36 5.34
N PHE A 33 3.79 7.78 6.01
CA PHE A 33 4.22 8.25 7.32
C PHE A 33 4.77 9.68 7.27
N LEU A 34 5.59 9.99 6.26
CA LEU A 34 6.15 11.33 6.07
C LEU A 34 5.04 12.33 5.74
N SER A 35 4.16 12.01 4.80
CA SER A 35 3.03 12.88 4.42
C SER A 35 2.07 13.10 5.57
N GLY A 36 1.77 12.09 6.39
CA GLY A 36 0.93 12.23 7.58
C GLY A 36 1.56 13.11 8.65
N THR A 37 2.87 12.99 8.84
CA THR A 37 3.63 13.86 9.76
C THR A 37 3.66 15.31 9.29
N LEU A 38 3.86 15.53 7.98
CA LEU A 38 3.82 16.87 7.37
C LEU A 38 2.41 17.48 7.43
N ALA A 39 1.38 16.70 7.13
CA ALA A 39 -0.01 17.13 7.21
C ALA A 39 -0.38 17.59 8.63
N ALA A 40 0.03 16.85 9.66
CA ALA A 40 -0.21 17.23 11.04
C ALA A 40 0.57 18.49 11.47
N LYS A 41 1.73 18.76 10.86
CA LYS A 41 2.52 19.97 11.14
C LYS A 41 1.96 21.22 10.44
N ILE A 42 1.42 21.06 9.23
CA ILE A 42 0.91 22.17 8.41
C ILE A 42 -0.53 22.52 8.80
N ASN A 43 -1.34 21.53 9.15
CA ASN A 43 -2.74 21.75 9.46
C ASN A 43 -2.94 22.01 10.97
N PRO A 44 -3.25 23.25 11.39
CA PRO A 44 -3.38 23.60 12.80
C PRO A 44 -4.58 22.93 13.49
N ALA A 45 -5.50 22.32 12.72
CA ALA A 45 -6.61 21.53 13.27
C ALA A 45 -6.19 20.13 13.74
N ILE A 46 -4.97 19.68 13.39
CA ILE A 46 -4.47 18.35 13.75
C ILE A 46 -3.53 18.49 14.96
N GLU A 47 -3.99 18.04 16.12
CA GLU A 47 -3.15 17.99 17.32
C GLU A 47 -2.16 16.82 17.21
N PHE A 48 -0.87 17.12 17.05
CA PHE A 48 0.16 16.08 16.94
C PHE A 48 0.41 15.42 18.30
N LYS A 49 -0.33 14.34 18.58
CA LYS A 49 -0.13 13.50 19.76
C LYS A 49 0.83 12.35 19.44
N SER A 50 1.91 12.25 20.20
CA SER A 50 2.90 11.16 20.10
C SER A 50 2.26 9.75 20.08
N LYS A 51 1.21 9.52 20.89
CA LYS A 51 0.46 8.25 20.91
C LYS A 51 -0.17 7.89 19.55
N VAL A 52 -0.64 8.88 18.79
CA VAL A 52 -1.24 8.67 17.46
C VAL A 52 -0.14 8.28 16.46
N GLY A 53 1.02 8.95 16.53
CA GLY A 53 2.18 8.61 15.69
C GLY A 53 2.69 7.18 15.94
N ILE A 54 2.84 6.79 17.22
CA ILE A 54 3.28 5.43 17.59
C ILE A 54 2.27 4.37 17.14
N ASN A 55 0.96 4.60 17.31
CA ASN A 55 -0.06 3.67 16.83
C ASN A 55 -0.03 3.53 15.29
N GLY A 56 0.24 4.62 14.57
CA GLY A 56 0.44 4.58 13.12
C GLY A 56 1.60 3.69 12.70
N ILE A 57 2.75 3.81 13.38
CA ILE A 57 3.92 2.96 13.14
C ILE A 57 3.64 1.50 13.50
N LEU A 58 3.05 1.26 14.68
CA LEU A 58 2.73 -0.10 15.12
C LEU A 58 1.80 -0.83 14.16
N ARG A 59 0.80 -0.12 13.61
CA ARG A 59 -0.08 -0.64 12.56
C ARG A 59 0.71 -1.06 11.31
N LYS A 60 1.62 -0.22 10.83
CA LYS A 60 2.46 -0.53 9.65
C LYS A 60 3.38 -1.73 9.88
N VAL A 61 4.01 -1.80 11.06
CA VAL A 61 4.84 -2.96 11.45
C VAL A 61 4.00 -4.24 11.53
N ALA A 62 2.82 -4.18 12.15
CA ALA A 62 1.91 -5.32 12.23
C ALA A 62 1.46 -5.79 10.83
N SER A 63 1.14 -4.86 9.93
CA SER A 63 0.84 -5.16 8.54
C SER A 63 2.02 -5.81 7.83
N MET A 64 3.25 -5.34 8.03
CA MET A 64 4.44 -5.97 7.44
C MET A 64 4.65 -7.41 7.91
N VAL A 65 4.51 -7.65 9.23
CA VAL A 65 4.61 -9.01 9.79
C VAL A 65 3.55 -9.91 9.18
N LEU A 66 2.31 -9.42 9.04
CA LEU A 66 1.22 -10.18 8.43
C LEU A 66 1.52 -10.51 6.95
N LEU A 67 1.94 -9.53 6.15
CA LEU A 67 2.21 -9.75 4.73
C LEU A 67 3.39 -10.71 4.52
N MET A 68 4.44 -10.61 5.35
CA MET A 68 5.60 -11.51 5.30
C MET A 68 5.24 -12.94 5.72
N PHE A 69 4.32 -13.10 6.67
CA PHE A 69 3.83 -14.42 7.11
C PHE A 69 3.16 -15.20 5.97
N PHE A 70 2.50 -14.52 5.02
CA PHE A 70 1.86 -15.18 3.90
C PHE A 70 2.83 -15.71 2.83
N ILE A 71 4.09 -15.25 2.80
CA ILE A 71 5.11 -15.76 1.86
C ILE A 71 5.38 -17.25 2.07
N PRO A 72 5.83 -17.72 3.26
CA PRO A 72 6.04 -19.15 3.50
C PRO A 72 4.73 -19.94 3.55
N LEU A 73 3.58 -19.28 3.74
CA LEU A 73 2.27 -19.95 3.76
C LEU A 73 1.76 -20.29 2.34
N ALA A 74 2.06 -19.46 1.35
CA ALA A 74 1.51 -19.62 0.00
C ALA A 74 1.80 -20.97 -0.66
N PRO A 75 3.02 -21.56 -0.55
CA PRO A 75 3.29 -22.89 -1.10
C PRO A 75 2.48 -24.01 -0.46
N LEU A 76 1.95 -23.82 0.75
CA LEU A 76 1.14 -24.81 1.45
C LEU A 76 -0.31 -24.86 0.93
N ILE A 77 -0.73 -23.84 0.17
CA ILE A 77 -2.08 -23.76 -0.37
C ILE A 77 -2.13 -24.46 -1.74
N PRO A 78 -2.92 -25.53 -1.88
CA PRO A 78 -2.94 -26.34 -3.09
C PRO A 78 -3.53 -25.58 -4.30
N GLY A 79 -3.21 -26.06 -5.50
CA GLY A 79 -3.78 -25.55 -6.76
C GLY A 79 -3.30 -24.14 -7.15
N GLY A 80 -2.17 -23.68 -6.62
CA GLY A 80 -1.61 -22.36 -6.93
C GLY A 80 -2.37 -21.18 -6.32
N ALA A 81 -3.42 -21.43 -5.54
CA ALA A 81 -4.25 -20.39 -4.93
C ALA A 81 -3.48 -19.53 -3.92
N GLY A 82 -2.40 -20.04 -3.33
CA GLY A 82 -1.55 -19.27 -2.42
C GLY A 82 -0.87 -18.06 -3.07
N VAL A 83 -0.44 -18.18 -4.33
CA VAL A 83 0.12 -17.07 -5.09
C VAL A 83 -0.96 -16.02 -5.35
N GLY A 84 -2.16 -16.45 -5.74
CA GLY A 84 -3.32 -15.55 -5.92
C GLY A 84 -3.67 -14.80 -4.63
N LEU A 85 -3.64 -15.48 -3.48
CA LEU A 85 -3.87 -14.89 -2.17
C LEU A 85 -2.83 -13.81 -1.84
N ILE A 86 -1.54 -14.05 -2.11
CA ILE A 86 -0.48 -13.05 -1.94
C ILE A 86 -0.77 -11.81 -2.79
N TYR A 87 -1.07 -11.99 -4.09
CA TYR A 87 -1.35 -10.86 -4.97
C TYR A 87 -2.52 -10.01 -4.49
N VAL A 88 -3.64 -10.65 -4.11
CA VAL A 88 -4.82 -9.94 -3.61
C VAL A 88 -4.50 -9.15 -2.34
N LEU A 89 -3.80 -9.77 -1.37
CA LEU A 89 -3.42 -9.10 -0.14
C LEU A 89 -2.47 -7.93 -0.38
N TYR A 90 -1.48 -8.12 -1.23
CA TYR A 90 -0.42 -7.13 -1.44
C TYR A 90 -0.93 -5.93 -2.24
N VAL A 91 -1.65 -6.19 -3.33
CA VAL A 91 -2.29 -5.12 -4.12
C VAL A 91 -3.34 -4.40 -3.28
N GLY A 92 -4.16 -5.15 -2.54
CA GLY A 92 -5.16 -4.57 -1.64
C GLY A 92 -4.52 -3.65 -0.59
N TYR A 93 -3.42 -4.08 0.03
CA TYR A 93 -2.69 -3.28 0.99
C TYR A 93 -2.06 -2.03 0.35
N LEU A 94 -1.45 -2.17 -0.82
CA LEU A 94 -0.86 -1.06 -1.56
C LEU A 94 -1.91 0.02 -1.89
N LEU A 95 -3.12 -0.38 -2.31
CA LEU A 95 -4.23 0.55 -2.55
C LEU A 95 -4.65 1.28 -1.28
N MET A 96 -4.65 0.61 -0.11
CA MET A 96 -4.96 1.25 1.17
C MET A 96 -3.90 2.29 1.56
N GLU A 97 -2.61 2.00 1.36
CA GLU A 97 -1.53 2.96 1.60
C GLU A 97 -1.60 4.15 0.64
N LEU A 98 -1.84 3.92 -0.65
CA LEU A 98 -2.03 4.99 -1.63
C LEU A 98 -3.19 5.92 -1.22
N LYS A 99 -4.32 5.34 -0.80
CA LYS A 99 -5.45 6.13 -0.29
C LYS A 99 -5.04 6.99 0.92
N SER A 100 -4.30 6.42 1.86
CA SER A 100 -3.82 7.14 3.06
C SER A 100 -2.91 8.32 2.69
N ILE A 101 -2.00 8.14 1.72
CA ILE A 101 -1.13 9.22 1.20
C ILE A 101 -1.97 10.37 0.65
N LEU A 102 -2.98 10.06 -0.18
CA LEU A 102 -3.84 11.08 -0.78
C LEU A 102 -4.64 11.85 0.27
N GLU A 103 -5.15 11.15 1.29
CA GLU A 103 -5.83 11.79 2.42
C GLU A 103 -4.90 12.76 3.15
N ASN A 104 -3.61 12.42 3.30
CA ASN A 104 -2.63 13.33 3.90
C ASN A 104 -2.34 14.53 2.99
N TYR A 105 -2.19 14.33 1.68
CA TYR A 105 -2.03 15.42 0.72
C TYR A 105 -3.22 16.38 0.70
N LYS A 106 -4.44 15.86 0.76
CA LYS A 106 -5.66 16.67 0.88
C LYS A 106 -5.66 17.52 2.16
N LYS A 107 -5.24 16.96 3.30
CA LYS A 107 -5.10 17.70 4.57
C LYS A 107 -4.04 18.80 4.50
N MET A 108 -3.06 18.68 3.60
CA MET A 108 -2.05 19.71 3.30
C MET A 108 -2.54 20.76 2.29
N GLY A 109 -3.74 20.61 1.72
CA GLY A 109 -4.26 21.49 0.67
C GLY A 109 -3.72 21.20 -0.74
N ILE A 110 -3.10 20.04 -0.95
CA ILE A 110 -2.65 19.60 -2.27
C ILE A 110 -3.85 19.01 -3.02
N GLY A 111 -4.12 19.51 -4.22
CA GLY A 111 -5.19 19.01 -5.09
C GLY A 111 -4.93 17.55 -5.49
N THR A 112 -5.84 16.65 -5.11
CA THR A 112 -5.76 15.20 -5.37
C THR A 112 -6.87 14.71 -6.30
N GLU A 113 -7.62 15.64 -6.91
CA GLU A 113 -8.85 15.38 -7.69
C GLU A 113 -8.65 14.34 -8.81
N LEU A 114 -7.59 14.46 -9.61
CA LEU A 114 -7.29 13.50 -10.68
C LEU A 114 -7.10 12.07 -10.18
N PHE A 115 -6.53 11.91 -8.98
CA PHE A 115 -6.29 10.59 -8.40
C PHE A 115 -7.53 10.07 -7.66
N GLU A 116 -8.31 10.96 -7.01
CA GLU A 116 -9.61 10.61 -6.44
C GLU A 116 -10.57 10.09 -7.54
N ASP A 117 -10.59 10.72 -8.71
CA ASP A 117 -11.41 10.30 -9.83
C ASP A 117 -10.95 8.97 -10.43
N PHE A 118 -9.63 8.74 -10.54
CA PHE A 118 -9.07 7.44 -10.91
C PHE A 118 -9.50 6.32 -9.94
N LEU A 119 -9.41 6.56 -8.62
CA LEU A 119 -9.84 5.59 -7.62
C LEU A 119 -11.35 5.36 -7.62
N LYS A 120 -12.16 6.40 -7.86
CA LYS A 120 -13.62 6.27 -8.00
C LYS A 120 -13.98 5.41 -9.20
N ASN A 121 -13.30 5.58 -10.34
CA ASN A 121 -13.57 4.79 -11.54
C ASN A 121 -13.26 3.30 -11.33
N ILE A 122 -12.14 2.98 -10.67
CA ILE A 122 -11.82 1.58 -10.29
C ILE A 122 -12.86 0.99 -9.33
N LYS A 123 -13.44 1.81 -8.46
CA LYS A 123 -14.47 1.37 -7.50
C LYS A 123 -15.83 1.17 -8.15
N ASN A 124 -16.22 2.03 -9.09
CA ASN A 124 -17.51 1.99 -9.77
C ASN A 124 -17.63 0.82 -10.75
N GLU A 125 -16.54 0.35 -11.37
CA GLU A 125 -16.56 -0.88 -12.19
C GLU A 125 -16.92 -2.15 -11.38
N LYS A 126 -16.84 -2.12 -10.04
CA LYS A 126 -17.25 -3.23 -9.17
C LYS A 126 -18.71 -3.16 -8.69
N GLY A 127 -19.46 -2.12 -9.06
CA GLY A 127 -20.81 -1.86 -8.56
C GLY A 127 -21.96 -2.15 -9.54
N ASP A 128 -21.67 -2.59 -10.77
CA ASP A 128 -22.66 -2.69 -11.86
C ASP A 128 -22.98 -4.14 -12.29
N ASN A 129 -22.73 -5.13 -11.43
CA ASN A 129 -23.09 -6.54 -11.67
C ASN A 129 -24.17 -7.06 -10.68
N ASP A 130 -24.97 -6.16 -10.12
CA ASP A 130 -26.17 -6.50 -9.34
C ASP A 130 -27.42 -5.93 -10.04
N GLU A 131 -27.69 -6.37 -11.29
CA GLU A 131 -29.04 -6.37 -11.91
C GLU A 131 -29.30 -7.70 -12.64
#